data_AF-S3BXW7-F1
#
_entry.id   AF-S3BXW7-F1
#
_cell.length_a   1.000
_cell.length_b   1.000
_cell.length_c   1.000
_cell.angle_alpha   90.00
_cell.angle_beta   90.00
_cell.angle_gamma   90.00
#
_symmetry.space_group_name_H-M   'P 1'
#
loop_
_entity.id
_entity.type
_entity.pdbx_description
1 polymer ?
#
loop_
_entity_poly.entity_id
_entity_poly.type
_entity_poly.pdbx_seq_one_letter_code
_entity_poly.pdbx_strand_id
1 'polypeptide(L)'
;MASRLLDIQQETSAAELTASSTVLLGDLAKRGAATPAGEAIRSLLQGTSSAVTSSDVIYSRPPGGDNPHSLQCRHDTCCIWSHIVPEMVRVFLADNGTRCSSLARNAIRMGFHDAAAWNTSMPVPQLAITRNIGSGGADGSILLSEGEIDRLENSGLKNYGNLVLSWHGGFNDYARKYDQETGDAVSVADLIQMAAVVATVTCPGGPRIRVFVGRPDVAADTPPPPLGMIPAPTYNASTIIDMFAAKTLSATDLVALLGAHTVSQQFFVDKMYAGQPQDTTHGVFDTRYYTETGAEKAPAGIYRFQSDLSVATHPATQPLWKQYSGAGVDGDADTHRQWTDAYAQAYFRLSLLGVHNLNGMTDCSGVVPQTIDIFG
;
A
#
# COMPACT_ATOMS: atom_id res chain seq x y z
N MET A 1 -32.48 -25.43 24.95
CA MET A 1 -32.44 -24.32 23.95
C MET A 1 -31.14 -23.49 23.99
N ALA A 2 -30.10 -23.87 24.75
CA ALA A 2 -28.82 -23.15 24.79
C ALA A 2 -27.70 -23.77 23.92
N SER A 3 -27.95 -24.93 23.28
CA SER A 3 -26.94 -25.66 22.50
C SER A 3 -27.01 -25.40 20.99
N ARG A 4 -27.82 -24.44 20.52
CA ARG A 4 -27.97 -24.09 19.09
C ARG A 4 -27.42 -22.71 18.72
N LEU A 5 -26.90 -21.96 19.69
CA LEU A 5 -26.38 -20.60 19.47
C LEU A 5 -24.85 -20.55 19.34
N LEU A 6 -24.14 -21.63 19.73
CA LEU A 6 -22.68 -21.73 19.59
C LEU A 6 -22.24 -22.35 18.25
N ASP A 7 -23.10 -23.14 17.60
CA ASP A 7 -22.78 -23.79 16.32
C ASP A 7 -22.97 -22.87 15.09
N ILE A 8 -23.62 -21.71 15.24
CA ILE A 8 -23.86 -20.77 14.12
C ILE A 8 -22.59 -19.93 13.81
N GLN A 9 -21.59 -19.90 14.69
CA GLN A 9 -20.32 -19.21 14.44
C GLN A 9 -19.24 -20.06 13.77
N GLN A 10 -19.53 -21.33 13.41
CA GLN A 10 -18.52 -22.28 12.91
C GLN A 10 -18.82 -22.86 11.51
N GLU A 11 -19.75 -22.27 10.76
CA GLU A 11 -20.02 -22.62 9.35
C GLU A 11 -19.82 -21.42 8.41
N THR A 12 -18.78 -20.61 8.62
CA THR A 12 -18.21 -19.86 7.50
C THR A 12 -17.54 -20.88 6.60
N SER A 13 -18.06 -21.07 5.39
CA SER A 13 -17.49 -22.05 4.46
C SER A 13 -16.01 -21.71 4.21
N ALA A 14 -15.16 -22.70 3.94
CA ALA A 14 -13.76 -22.45 3.56
C ALA A 14 -13.62 -21.49 2.35
N ALA A 15 -14.69 -21.32 1.56
CA ALA A 15 -14.80 -20.35 0.49
C ALA A 15 -15.00 -18.90 0.97
N GLU A 16 -15.63 -18.66 2.12
CA GLU A 16 -15.78 -17.32 2.72
C GLU A 16 -14.50 -16.86 3.44
N LEU A 17 -13.68 -17.79 3.92
CA LEU A 17 -12.37 -17.49 4.54
C LEU A 17 -11.27 -17.18 3.50
N THR A 18 -11.54 -17.43 2.21
CA THR A 18 -10.58 -17.28 1.09
C THR A 18 -10.92 -16.14 0.14
N ALA A 19 -12.00 -15.39 0.38
CA ALA A 19 -12.36 -14.24 -0.43
C ALA A 19 -11.63 -12.96 0.03
N SER A 20 -11.12 -12.18 -0.92
CA SER A 20 -10.76 -10.79 -0.68
C SER A 20 -11.97 -9.99 -0.22
N SER A 21 -11.74 -8.96 0.59
CA SER A 21 -12.82 -8.06 1.01
C SER A 21 -13.51 -7.40 -0.19
N THR A 22 -14.81 -7.17 -0.06
CA THR A 22 -15.62 -6.40 -1.02
C THR A 22 -16.26 -5.17 -0.39
N VAL A 23 -15.87 -4.85 0.84
CA VAL A 23 -16.39 -3.72 1.61
C VAL A 23 -16.04 -2.41 0.90
N LEU A 24 -17.06 -1.55 0.72
CA LEU A 24 -16.90 -0.20 0.21
C LEU A 24 -16.37 0.73 1.30
N LEU A 25 -15.64 1.75 0.88
CA LEU A 25 -14.97 2.70 1.76
C LEU A 25 -15.52 4.11 1.58
N GLY A 26 -15.14 5.01 2.50
CA GLY A 26 -15.37 6.45 2.37
C GLY A 26 -16.81 6.85 2.05
N ASP A 27 -16.97 7.76 1.11
CA ASP A 27 -18.27 8.20 0.64
C ASP A 27 -18.96 7.23 -0.32
N LEU A 28 -18.26 6.25 -0.91
CA LEU A 28 -18.90 5.17 -1.67
C LEU A 28 -19.75 4.30 -0.76
N ALA A 29 -19.29 4.00 0.46
CA ALA A 29 -20.08 3.27 1.46
C ALA A 29 -21.30 4.04 1.95
N LYS A 30 -21.19 5.38 2.06
CA LYS A 30 -22.23 6.24 2.64
C LYS A 30 -23.26 6.73 1.61
N ARG A 31 -22.82 6.99 0.38
CA ARG A 31 -23.59 7.70 -0.66
C ARG A 31 -23.63 6.97 -2.01
N GLY A 32 -22.87 5.89 -2.16
CA GLY A 32 -22.70 5.20 -3.45
C GLY A 32 -21.73 5.91 -4.39
N ALA A 33 -21.51 5.30 -5.55
CA ALA A 33 -20.75 5.88 -6.65
C ALA A 33 -21.61 6.90 -7.40
N ALA A 34 -21.13 8.15 -7.44
CA ALA A 34 -21.80 9.29 -8.08
C ALA A 34 -20.98 9.89 -9.23
N THR A 35 -19.74 9.42 -9.43
CA THR A 35 -18.83 9.88 -10.49
C THR A 35 -18.22 8.70 -11.23
N PRO A 36 -17.67 8.90 -12.45
CA PRO A 36 -16.93 7.85 -13.14
C PRO A 36 -15.76 7.29 -12.33
N ALA A 37 -15.03 8.15 -11.61
CA ALA A 37 -13.97 7.72 -10.71
C ALA A 37 -14.51 6.87 -9.54
N GLY A 38 -15.62 7.29 -8.93
CA GLY A 38 -16.29 6.54 -7.87
C GLY A 38 -16.75 5.15 -8.34
N GLU A 39 -17.28 5.03 -9.56
CA GLU A 39 -17.70 3.75 -10.12
C GLU A 39 -16.50 2.82 -10.45
N ALA A 40 -15.40 3.40 -10.95
CA ALA A 40 -14.16 2.67 -11.16
C ALA A 40 -13.59 2.15 -9.83
N ILE A 41 -13.49 3.01 -8.81
CA ILE A 41 -13.01 2.61 -7.47
C ILE A 41 -13.94 1.57 -6.86
N ARG A 42 -15.27 1.72 -6.99
CA ARG A 42 -16.26 0.74 -6.52
C ARG A 42 -16.01 -0.64 -7.13
N SER A 43 -15.85 -0.70 -8.45
CA SER A 43 -15.63 -1.95 -9.18
C SER A 43 -14.31 -2.62 -8.77
N LEU A 44 -13.26 -1.82 -8.56
CA LEU A 44 -11.99 -2.30 -8.03
C LEU A 44 -12.13 -2.82 -6.60
N LEU A 45 -12.74 -2.07 -5.68
CA LEU A 45 -12.95 -2.51 -4.29
C LEU A 45 -13.80 -3.79 -4.18
N GLN A 46 -14.77 -3.98 -5.08
CA GLN A 46 -15.65 -5.15 -5.10
C GLN A 46 -15.06 -6.34 -5.88
N GLY A 47 -13.86 -6.19 -6.46
CA GLY A 47 -13.19 -7.25 -7.23
C GLY A 47 -13.87 -7.58 -8.56
N THR A 48 -14.77 -6.72 -9.06
CA THR A 48 -15.38 -6.87 -10.39
C THR A 48 -14.50 -6.29 -11.51
N SER A 49 -13.41 -5.61 -11.14
CA SER A 49 -12.37 -5.13 -12.05
C SER A 49 -11.00 -5.39 -11.43
N SER A 50 -9.99 -5.61 -12.27
CA SER A 50 -8.62 -5.84 -11.81
C SER A 50 -7.95 -4.56 -11.33
N ALA A 51 -7.32 -4.63 -10.16
CA ALA A 51 -6.42 -3.60 -9.64
C ALA A 51 -5.04 -3.57 -10.32
N VAL A 52 -4.77 -4.48 -11.26
CA VAL A 52 -3.60 -4.42 -12.14
C VAL A 52 -3.89 -3.51 -13.34
N THR A 53 -3.02 -2.55 -13.56
CA THR A 53 -3.07 -1.62 -14.67
C THR A 53 -2.51 -2.28 -15.92
N SER A 54 -3.31 -2.37 -16.98
CA SER A 54 -2.90 -2.90 -18.26
C SER A 54 -1.79 -2.05 -18.91
N SER A 55 -0.92 -2.68 -19.70
CA SER A 55 0.26 -2.04 -20.31
C SER A 55 -0.08 -0.95 -21.32
N ASP A 56 -1.27 -0.99 -21.92
CA ASP A 56 -1.80 -0.01 -22.87
C ASP A 56 -2.31 1.29 -22.20
N VAL A 57 -2.51 1.28 -20.89
CA VAL A 57 -2.86 2.49 -20.12
C VAL A 57 -1.60 3.34 -19.97
N ILE A 58 -1.43 4.34 -20.82
CA ILE A 58 -0.26 5.23 -20.83
C ILE A 58 -0.74 6.68 -20.77
N TYR A 59 -0.23 7.44 -19.79
CA TYR A 59 -0.51 8.86 -19.70
C TYR A 59 0.30 9.64 -20.74
N SER A 60 -0.36 10.55 -21.44
CA SER A 60 0.27 11.51 -22.34
C SER A 60 0.02 12.92 -21.82
N ARG A 61 1.09 13.71 -21.65
CA ARG A 61 0.98 15.09 -21.20
C ARG A 61 0.13 15.91 -22.17
N PRO A 62 -0.66 16.89 -21.68
CA PRO A 62 -1.32 17.84 -22.55
C PRO A 62 -0.27 18.67 -23.31
N PRO A 63 -0.57 19.18 -24.52
CA PRO A 63 0.31 20.09 -25.23
C PRO A 63 0.73 21.27 -24.34
N GLY A 64 2.04 21.51 -24.19
CA GLY A 64 2.58 22.53 -23.29
C GLY A 64 2.79 22.08 -21.83
N GLY A 65 2.46 20.83 -21.50
CA GLY A 65 2.63 20.22 -20.17
C GLY A 65 4.06 19.78 -19.81
N ASP A 66 5.05 20.06 -20.66
CA ASP A 66 6.46 19.70 -20.41
C ASP A 66 7.08 20.48 -19.25
N ASN A 67 6.48 21.60 -18.87
CA ASN A 67 6.79 22.30 -17.63
C ASN A 67 5.73 21.93 -16.57
N PRO A 68 6.12 21.36 -15.41
CA PRO A 68 5.18 21.06 -14.32
C PRO A 68 4.43 22.30 -13.80
N HIS A 69 4.97 23.49 -14.05
CA HIS A 69 4.40 24.78 -13.66
C HIS A 69 3.63 25.49 -14.78
N SER A 70 3.41 24.84 -15.92
CA SER A 70 2.56 25.40 -16.98
C SER A 70 1.08 25.40 -16.57
N LEU A 71 0.29 26.31 -17.15
CA LEU A 71 -1.16 26.31 -16.97
C LEU A 71 -1.79 25.00 -17.44
N GLN A 72 -1.29 24.45 -18.55
CA GLN A 72 -1.79 23.19 -19.12
C GLN A 72 -1.57 22.02 -18.17
N CYS A 73 -0.39 21.95 -17.53
CA CYS A 73 -0.13 20.91 -16.54
C CYS A 73 -0.99 21.08 -15.28
N ARG A 74 -1.23 22.30 -14.82
CA ARG A 74 -2.09 22.54 -13.65
C ARG A 74 -3.56 22.20 -13.88
N HIS A 75 -4.04 22.32 -15.11
CA HIS A 75 -5.41 21.95 -15.48
C HIS A 75 -5.63 20.43 -15.59
N ASP A 76 -4.57 19.63 -15.65
CA ASP A 76 -4.62 18.17 -15.71
C ASP A 76 -4.00 17.60 -14.44
N THR A 77 -4.86 17.08 -13.55
CA THR A 77 -4.47 16.49 -12.25
C THR A 77 -3.32 15.48 -12.36
N CYS A 78 -3.24 14.72 -13.45
CA CYS A 78 -2.21 13.68 -13.62
C CYS A 78 -0.88 14.22 -14.18
N CYS A 79 -0.86 15.43 -14.72
CA CYS A 79 0.32 15.96 -15.37
C CYS A 79 1.50 16.12 -14.41
N ILE A 80 1.27 16.65 -13.20
CA ILE A 80 2.33 16.83 -12.20
C ILE A 80 3.00 15.49 -11.85
N TRP A 81 2.22 14.42 -11.76
CA TRP A 81 2.72 13.08 -11.47
C TRP A 81 3.62 12.53 -12.58
N SER A 82 3.40 12.92 -13.84
CA SER A 82 4.30 12.58 -14.95
C SER A 82 5.70 13.22 -14.84
N HIS A 83 5.90 14.16 -13.91
CA HIS A 83 7.21 14.75 -13.57
C HIS A 83 7.78 14.15 -12.29
N ILE A 84 6.94 13.87 -11.29
CA ILE A 84 7.33 13.29 -10.01
C ILE A 84 7.75 11.82 -10.16
N VAL A 85 6.97 11.01 -10.88
CA VAL A 85 7.20 9.55 -10.98
C VAL A 85 8.58 9.21 -11.57
N PRO A 86 9.09 9.88 -12.62
CA PRO A 86 10.47 9.68 -13.06
C PRO A 86 11.53 9.91 -11.98
N GLU A 87 11.34 10.88 -11.07
CA GLU A 87 12.26 11.08 -9.95
C GLU A 87 12.21 9.94 -8.94
N MET A 88 11.00 9.43 -8.66
CA MET A 88 10.79 8.25 -7.82
C MET A 88 11.48 7.01 -8.41
N VAL A 89 11.25 6.71 -9.69
CA VAL A 89 11.86 5.57 -10.39
C VAL A 89 13.39 5.63 -10.31
N ARG A 90 13.97 6.83 -10.52
CA ARG A 90 15.43 7.03 -10.47
C ARG A 90 16.04 6.63 -9.11
N VAL A 91 15.32 6.85 -8.00
CA VAL A 91 15.82 6.51 -6.66
C VAL A 91 15.42 5.10 -6.20
N PHE A 92 14.42 4.50 -6.85
CA PHE A 92 13.92 3.17 -6.52
C PHE A 92 14.63 2.04 -7.25
N LEU A 93 15.24 2.30 -8.40
CA LEU A 93 16.11 1.33 -9.07
C LEU A 93 17.46 1.20 -8.37
N ALA A 94 17.98 -0.02 -8.33
CA ALA A 94 19.34 -0.37 -7.93
C ALA A 94 19.95 -1.36 -8.94
N ASP A 95 21.27 -1.54 -8.89
CA ASP A 95 22.00 -2.53 -9.70
C ASP A 95 21.60 -2.50 -11.19
N ASN A 96 21.62 -1.31 -11.79
CA ASN A 96 21.22 -1.04 -13.18
C ASN A 96 19.79 -1.51 -13.52
N GLY A 97 18.89 -1.50 -12.54
CA GLY A 97 17.49 -1.85 -12.68
C GLY A 97 17.19 -3.35 -12.53
N THR A 98 18.18 -4.16 -12.16
CA THR A 98 17.97 -5.58 -11.87
C THR A 98 17.42 -5.83 -10.47
N ARG A 99 17.38 -4.81 -9.61
CA ARG A 99 16.88 -4.87 -8.23
C ARG A 99 16.26 -3.54 -7.81
N CYS A 100 15.40 -3.55 -6.80
CA CYS A 100 14.99 -2.31 -6.14
C CYS A 100 15.88 -1.91 -4.97
N SER A 101 15.95 -0.60 -4.74
CA SER A 101 16.79 0.06 -3.74
C SER A 101 16.18 -0.04 -2.34
N SER A 102 16.95 0.33 -1.31
CA SER A 102 16.43 0.46 0.06
C SER A 102 15.35 1.53 0.19
N LEU A 103 15.37 2.57 -0.65
CA LEU A 103 14.34 3.59 -0.68
C LEU A 103 13.01 3.04 -1.22
N ALA A 104 13.06 2.14 -2.22
CA ALA A 104 11.86 1.47 -2.70
C ALA A 104 11.21 0.62 -1.60
N ARG A 105 12.02 -0.15 -0.86
CA ARG A 105 11.55 -0.94 0.29
C ARG A 105 10.91 -0.06 1.38
N ASN A 106 11.52 1.09 1.68
CA ASN A 106 10.97 2.05 2.62
C ASN A 106 9.67 2.70 2.11
N ALA A 107 9.53 2.93 0.80
CA ALA A 107 8.31 3.45 0.19
C ALA A 107 7.14 2.48 0.36
N ILE A 108 7.36 1.21 -0.01
CA ILE A 108 6.36 0.13 0.16
C ILE A 108 5.93 0.03 1.64
N ARG A 109 6.91 0.02 2.56
CA ARG A 109 6.63 0.00 4.00
C ARG A 109 5.86 1.25 4.47
N MET A 110 6.29 2.46 4.09
CA MET A 110 5.64 3.70 4.52
C MET A 110 4.18 3.78 4.03
N GLY A 111 3.89 3.29 2.81
CA GLY A 111 2.52 3.22 2.32
C GLY A 111 1.59 2.40 3.21
N PHE A 112 2.08 1.27 3.76
CA PHE A 112 1.35 0.51 4.78
C PHE A 112 1.26 1.25 6.12
N HIS A 113 2.38 1.80 6.62
CA HIS A 113 2.41 2.43 7.94
C HIS A 113 1.54 3.70 8.03
N ASP A 114 1.40 4.45 6.95
CA ASP A 114 0.44 5.56 6.82
C ASP A 114 -0.99 5.01 6.80
N ALA A 115 -1.32 4.21 5.77
CA ALA A 115 -2.70 3.80 5.53
C ALA A 115 -3.29 2.87 6.60
N ALA A 116 -2.47 1.98 7.18
CA ALA A 116 -2.92 1.01 8.16
C ALA A 116 -3.04 1.61 9.57
N ALA A 117 -2.67 2.87 9.82
CA ALA A 117 -2.92 3.54 11.10
C ALA A 117 -4.39 3.95 11.27
N TRP A 118 -5.32 3.08 10.85
CA TRP A 118 -6.76 3.32 10.80
C TRP A 118 -7.56 2.07 11.14
N ASN A 119 -8.83 2.22 11.53
CA ASN A 119 -9.83 1.15 11.50
C ASN A 119 -11.25 1.73 11.39
N THR A 120 -12.23 0.87 11.16
CA THR A 120 -13.65 1.26 10.98
C THR A 120 -14.30 1.93 12.19
N SER A 121 -13.69 1.87 13.38
CA SER A 121 -14.19 2.55 14.59
C SER A 121 -13.70 3.99 14.71
N MET A 122 -12.76 4.43 13.88
CA MET A 122 -12.30 5.82 13.89
C MET A 122 -13.38 6.76 13.35
N PRO A 123 -13.69 7.86 14.07
CA PRO A 123 -14.67 8.83 13.60
C PRO A 123 -14.13 9.59 12.39
N VAL A 124 -15.02 9.92 11.45
CA VAL A 124 -14.75 10.92 10.40
C VAL A 124 -15.49 12.20 10.79
N PRO A 125 -14.83 13.20 11.38
CA PRO A 125 -15.49 14.42 11.82
C PRO A 125 -16.17 15.14 10.65
N GLN A 126 -17.34 15.73 10.89
CA GLN A 126 -18.02 16.52 9.84
C GLN A 126 -17.14 17.65 9.30
N LEU A 127 -16.27 18.21 10.16
CA LEU A 127 -15.31 19.23 9.76
C LEU A 127 -14.26 18.71 8.77
N ALA A 128 -13.82 17.45 8.92
CA ALA A 128 -12.90 16.81 7.98
C ALA A 128 -13.53 16.72 6.58
N ILE A 129 -14.82 16.37 6.53
CA ILE A 129 -15.58 16.33 5.27
C ILE A 129 -15.77 17.73 4.66
N THR A 130 -16.19 18.72 5.46
CA THR A 130 -16.50 20.06 4.92
C THR A 130 -15.26 20.85 4.52
N ARG A 131 -14.10 20.56 5.11
CA ARG A 131 -12.82 21.19 4.77
C ARG A 131 -11.89 20.32 3.95
N ASN A 132 -12.32 19.10 3.59
CA ASN A 132 -11.50 18.11 2.89
C ASN A 132 -10.14 17.92 3.56
N ILE A 133 -10.15 17.45 4.82
CA ILE A 133 -8.97 17.19 5.66
C ILE A 133 -8.91 15.68 5.96
N GLY A 134 -7.69 15.12 5.98
CA GLY A 134 -7.43 13.77 6.47
C GLY A 134 -7.99 13.52 7.89
N SER A 135 -8.37 12.27 8.19
CA SER A 135 -8.96 11.93 9.51
C SER A 135 -8.64 10.51 9.97
N GLY A 136 -7.45 10.04 9.62
CA GLY A 136 -6.91 8.70 9.77
C GLY A 136 -6.80 7.96 8.43
N GLY A 137 -5.84 7.04 8.34
CA GLY A 137 -5.65 6.16 7.19
C GLY A 137 -4.63 6.73 6.21
N ALA A 138 -4.90 6.61 4.90
CA ALA A 138 -4.02 7.11 3.86
C ALA A 138 -4.16 8.63 3.74
N ASP A 139 -3.58 9.36 4.68
CA ASP A 139 -3.80 10.79 4.87
C ASP A 139 -2.53 11.58 5.23
N GLY A 140 -1.36 10.94 5.14
CA GLY A 140 -0.07 11.58 5.36
C GLY A 140 0.26 11.82 6.84
N SER A 141 -0.60 11.39 7.77
CA SER A 141 -0.41 11.59 9.22
C SER A 141 0.95 11.10 9.71
N ILE A 142 1.50 10.01 9.14
CA ILE A 142 2.82 9.51 9.51
C ILE A 142 3.92 10.57 9.40
N LEU A 143 3.82 11.53 8.49
CA LEU A 143 4.78 12.64 8.33
C LEU A 143 4.29 13.98 8.84
N LEU A 144 2.97 14.16 8.93
CA LEU A 144 2.33 15.45 9.21
C LEU A 144 1.85 15.61 10.66
N SER A 145 1.47 14.52 11.32
CA SER A 145 1.05 14.54 12.72
C SER A 145 2.25 14.46 13.66
N GLU A 146 2.21 15.28 14.72
CA GLU A 146 3.32 15.42 15.65
C GLU A 146 3.69 14.09 16.32
N GLY A 147 4.95 13.69 16.16
CA GLY A 147 5.55 12.53 16.83
C GLY A 147 5.19 11.16 16.25
N GLU A 148 4.37 11.06 15.19
CA GLU A 148 4.00 9.75 14.62
C GLU A 148 5.19 9.01 14.03
N ILE A 149 6.00 9.69 13.20
CA ILE A 149 7.20 9.11 12.57
C ILE A 149 8.24 8.61 13.58
N ASP A 150 8.22 9.16 14.80
CA ASP A 150 9.17 8.85 15.86
C ASP A 150 8.70 7.67 16.75
N ARG A 151 7.49 7.13 16.51
CA ARG A 151 6.99 5.96 17.24
C ARG A 151 7.77 4.69 16.90
N LEU A 152 7.78 3.74 17.83
CA LEU A 152 8.57 2.51 17.72
C LEU A 152 8.22 1.71 16.47
N GLU A 153 6.93 1.57 16.17
CA GLU A 153 6.43 0.87 14.98
C GLU A 153 6.95 1.49 13.66
N ASN A 154 7.23 2.80 13.66
CA ASN A 154 7.70 3.55 12.49
C ASN A 154 9.23 3.67 12.41
N SER A 155 9.96 3.03 13.33
CA SER A 155 11.43 3.07 13.38
C SER A 155 12.06 2.75 12.02
N GLY A 156 13.01 3.58 11.59
CA GLY A 156 13.73 3.44 10.31
C GLY A 156 13.11 4.19 9.13
N LEU A 157 11.89 4.72 9.25
CA LEU A 157 11.22 5.42 8.15
C LEU A 157 11.58 6.92 8.02
N LYS A 158 12.20 7.51 9.05
CA LYS A 158 12.47 8.96 9.11
C LYS A 158 13.27 9.50 7.92
N ASN A 159 14.34 8.82 7.52
CA ASN A 159 15.15 9.26 6.38
C ASN A 159 14.37 9.25 5.06
N TYR A 160 13.50 8.25 4.87
CA TYR A 160 12.63 8.19 3.71
C TYR A 160 11.51 9.24 3.79
N GLY A 161 10.95 9.48 4.98
CA GLY A 161 9.99 10.56 5.22
C GLY A 161 10.53 11.94 4.84
N ASN A 162 11.80 12.23 5.15
CA ASN A 162 12.45 13.47 4.73
C ASN A 162 12.55 13.59 3.19
N LEU A 163 12.74 12.48 2.47
CA LEU A 163 12.73 12.48 1.01
C LEU A 163 11.33 12.79 0.46
N VAL A 164 10.29 12.19 1.04
CA VAL A 164 8.89 12.49 0.67
C VAL A 164 8.57 13.97 0.90
N LEU A 165 8.95 14.53 2.05
CA LEU A 165 8.76 15.96 2.34
C LEU A 165 9.59 16.86 1.42
N SER A 166 10.76 16.41 0.96
CA SER A 166 11.55 17.12 -0.05
C SER A 166 10.86 17.17 -1.40
N TRP A 167 10.23 16.07 -1.85
CA TRP A 167 9.41 16.06 -3.07
C TRP A 167 8.20 16.97 -2.92
N HIS A 168 7.50 16.86 -1.79
CA HIS A 168 6.36 17.73 -1.47
C HIS A 168 6.74 19.20 -1.55
N GLY A 169 7.85 19.59 -0.91
CA GLY A 169 8.39 20.95 -1.00
C GLY A 169 8.68 21.37 -2.44
N GLY A 170 9.51 20.61 -3.14
CA GLY A 170 9.97 20.97 -4.49
C GLY A 170 8.86 21.16 -5.51
N PHE A 171 7.84 20.28 -5.50
CA PHE A 171 6.73 20.36 -6.46
C PHE A 171 5.63 21.37 -6.06
N ASN A 172 5.51 21.70 -4.77
CA ASN A 172 4.51 22.67 -4.29
C ASN A 172 5.05 24.10 -4.13
N ASP A 173 6.37 24.33 -4.10
CA ASP A 173 6.95 25.67 -3.90
C ASP A 173 6.48 26.68 -4.96
N TYR A 174 6.36 26.26 -6.21
CA TYR A 174 5.82 27.10 -7.27
C TYR A 174 4.33 27.40 -7.03
N ALA A 175 3.52 26.38 -6.74
CA ALA A 175 2.08 26.53 -6.52
C ALA A 175 1.81 27.49 -5.34
N ARG A 176 2.52 27.33 -4.22
CA ARG A 176 2.42 28.22 -3.06
C ARG A 176 2.83 29.66 -3.35
N LYS A 177 3.80 29.86 -4.23
CA LYS A 177 4.31 31.20 -4.57
C LYS A 177 3.44 31.94 -5.60
N TYR A 178 2.87 31.21 -6.56
CA TYR A 178 2.27 31.81 -7.75
C TYR A 178 0.82 31.39 -8.02
N ASP A 179 0.28 30.41 -7.29
CA ASP A 179 -1.07 29.87 -7.45
C ASP A 179 -1.76 29.73 -6.07
N GLN A 180 -1.92 30.88 -5.40
CA GLN A 180 -2.47 30.93 -4.03
C GLN A 180 -3.95 30.52 -3.94
N GLU A 181 -4.62 30.37 -5.09
CA GLU A 181 -6.03 30.00 -5.15
C GLU A 181 -6.25 28.48 -5.04
N THR A 182 -5.33 27.67 -5.58
CA THR A 182 -5.47 26.19 -5.61
C THR A 182 -4.78 25.48 -4.46
N GLY A 183 -3.85 26.14 -3.77
CA GLY A 183 -3.05 25.52 -2.69
C GLY A 183 -1.93 24.62 -3.22
N ASP A 184 -1.58 23.58 -2.45
CA ASP A 184 -0.54 22.61 -2.82
C ASP A 184 -0.99 21.77 -4.02
N ALA A 185 -0.08 21.53 -4.97
CA ALA A 185 -0.35 20.78 -6.20
C ALA A 185 -0.44 19.26 -5.98
N VAL A 186 0.26 18.76 -4.96
CA VAL A 186 0.19 17.36 -4.51
C VAL A 186 0.19 17.30 -2.99
N SER A 187 -0.59 16.39 -2.41
CA SER A 187 -0.60 16.15 -0.97
C SER A 187 0.52 15.18 -0.56
N VAL A 188 0.92 15.23 0.72
CA VAL A 188 1.85 14.24 1.29
C VAL A 188 1.22 12.83 1.26
N ALA A 189 -0.08 12.72 1.54
CA ALA A 189 -0.85 11.49 1.47
C ALA A 189 -0.75 10.83 0.09
N ASP A 190 -0.96 11.59 -0.99
CA ASP A 190 -0.84 11.06 -2.35
C ASP A 190 0.61 10.74 -2.71
N LEU A 191 1.59 11.52 -2.25
CA LEU A 191 3.01 11.23 -2.48
C LEU A 191 3.41 9.89 -1.85
N ILE A 192 2.95 9.60 -0.63
CA ILE A 192 3.24 8.32 0.06
C ILE A 192 2.67 7.15 -0.74
N GLN A 193 1.39 7.21 -1.11
CA GLN A 193 0.71 6.09 -1.79
C GLN A 193 1.19 5.93 -3.25
N MET A 194 1.41 7.03 -3.97
CA MET A 194 2.03 6.99 -5.30
C MET A 194 3.44 6.39 -5.23
N ALA A 195 4.26 6.83 -4.28
CA ALA A 195 5.63 6.33 -4.15
C ALA A 195 5.67 4.83 -3.84
N ALA A 196 4.76 4.33 -3.01
CA ALA A 196 4.68 2.92 -2.71
C ALA A 196 4.25 2.07 -3.91
N VAL A 197 3.28 2.54 -4.72
CA VAL A 197 2.91 1.89 -5.99
C VAL A 197 4.07 1.92 -6.99
N VAL A 198 4.72 3.08 -7.17
CA VAL A 198 5.87 3.22 -8.08
C VAL A 198 7.04 2.34 -7.63
N ALA A 199 7.33 2.30 -6.33
CA ALA A 199 8.35 1.42 -5.76
C ALA A 199 8.04 -0.05 -6.00
N THR A 200 6.76 -0.45 -5.83
CA THR A 200 6.31 -1.82 -6.08
C THR A 200 6.61 -2.24 -7.51
N VAL A 201 6.12 -1.51 -8.52
CA VAL A 201 6.35 -1.86 -9.95
C VAL A 201 7.83 -1.72 -10.37
N THR A 202 8.60 -0.91 -9.65
CA THR A 202 10.04 -0.71 -9.92
C THR A 202 10.90 -1.85 -9.33
N CYS A 203 10.43 -2.54 -8.30
CA CYS A 203 11.00 -3.83 -7.93
C CYS A 203 10.68 -4.85 -9.05
N PRO A 204 11.68 -5.49 -9.68
CA PRO A 204 11.42 -6.47 -10.74
C PRO A 204 10.46 -7.56 -10.29
N GLY A 205 9.46 -7.89 -11.10
CA GLY A 205 8.36 -8.78 -10.74
C GLY A 205 7.19 -8.08 -10.03
N GLY A 206 7.27 -6.79 -9.72
CA GLY A 206 6.21 -6.08 -9.03
C GLY A 206 5.02 -5.75 -9.94
N PRO A 207 3.76 -5.85 -9.44
CA PRO A 207 2.59 -5.49 -10.23
C PRO A 207 2.49 -3.97 -10.46
N ARG A 208 1.93 -3.59 -11.60
CA ARG A 208 1.55 -2.21 -11.91
C ARG A 208 0.17 -1.91 -11.33
N ILE A 209 0.10 -1.45 -10.08
CA ILE A 209 -1.17 -1.26 -9.35
C ILE A 209 -1.90 0.01 -9.83
N ARG A 210 -3.23 -0.05 -9.92
CA ARG A 210 -4.08 1.14 -10.17
C ARG A 210 -3.86 2.19 -9.07
N VAL A 211 -3.74 3.45 -9.47
CA VAL A 211 -3.55 4.57 -8.52
C VAL A 211 -4.53 5.69 -8.81
N PHE A 212 -5.18 6.14 -7.74
CA PHE A 212 -6.04 7.31 -7.74
C PHE A 212 -5.44 8.35 -6.81
N VAL A 213 -5.51 9.62 -7.19
CA VAL A 213 -5.00 10.77 -6.43
C VAL A 213 -6.14 11.72 -6.06
N GLY A 214 -5.90 12.57 -5.06
CA GLY A 214 -6.89 13.45 -4.45
C GLY A 214 -7.08 13.21 -2.95
N ARG A 215 -6.13 12.54 -2.27
CA ARG A 215 -6.19 12.34 -0.82
C ARG A 215 -5.95 13.67 -0.11
N PRO A 216 -6.82 14.05 0.83
CA PRO A 216 -6.55 15.20 1.67
C PRO A 216 -5.51 14.86 2.74
N ASP A 217 -4.54 15.76 2.91
CA ASP A 217 -3.62 15.71 4.06
C ASP A 217 -4.37 15.97 5.37
N VAL A 218 -3.88 15.39 6.46
CA VAL A 218 -4.28 15.83 7.81
C VAL A 218 -3.88 17.28 8.05
N ALA A 219 -4.63 17.99 8.89
CA ALA A 219 -4.25 19.32 9.31
C ALA A 219 -3.06 19.25 10.29
N ALA A 220 -2.20 20.29 10.29
CA ALA A 220 -0.97 20.34 11.08
C ALA A 220 -1.18 20.16 12.61
N ASP A 221 -2.36 20.50 13.12
CA ASP A 221 -2.77 20.37 14.52
C ASP A 221 -3.54 19.07 14.82
N THR A 222 -3.62 18.15 13.85
CA THR A 222 -4.28 16.85 14.02
C THR A 222 -3.38 15.91 14.83
N PRO A 223 -3.83 15.40 15.98
CA PRO A 223 -3.08 14.42 16.75
C PRO A 223 -2.82 13.16 15.93
N PRO A 224 -1.69 12.47 16.15
CA PRO A 224 -1.40 11.23 15.45
C PRO A 224 -2.45 10.15 15.78
N PRO A 225 -2.67 9.17 14.88
CA PRO A 225 -3.63 8.09 15.09
C PRO A 225 -3.39 7.34 16.40
N PRO A 226 -4.40 6.66 16.97
CA PRO A 226 -4.22 5.90 18.21
C PRO A 226 -3.09 4.87 18.12
N LEU A 227 -2.41 4.62 19.24
CA LEU A 227 -1.41 3.55 19.33
C LEU A 227 -2.04 2.17 19.11
N GLY A 228 -1.22 1.20 18.69
CA GLY A 228 -1.66 -0.18 18.51
C GLY A 228 -2.47 -0.42 17.24
N MET A 229 -2.48 0.52 16.29
CA MET A 229 -3.12 0.34 14.98
C MET A 229 -2.25 -0.44 13.99
N ILE A 230 -0.93 -0.42 14.17
CA ILE A 230 0.04 -1.15 13.35
C ILE A 230 0.41 -2.46 14.07
N PRO A 231 0.30 -3.64 13.41
CA PRO A 231 0.69 -4.90 14.02
C PRO A 231 2.19 -4.95 14.35
N ALA A 232 2.53 -5.49 15.53
CA ALA A 232 3.92 -5.72 15.91
C ALA A 232 4.44 -7.04 15.31
N PRO A 233 5.75 -7.15 15.02
CA PRO A 233 6.36 -8.37 14.46
C PRO A 233 6.36 -9.57 15.43
N THR A 234 5.88 -9.37 16.66
CA THR A 234 5.77 -10.37 17.73
C THR A 234 4.33 -10.84 17.97
N TYR A 235 3.34 -10.22 17.33
CA TYR A 235 1.94 -10.60 17.49
C TYR A 235 1.65 -11.96 16.84
N ASN A 236 0.68 -12.68 17.41
CA ASN A 236 0.20 -13.93 16.82
C ASN A 236 -0.77 -13.67 15.68
N ALA A 237 -0.98 -14.68 14.83
CA ALA A 237 -1.83 -14.58 13.65
C ALA A 237 -3.27 -14.18 13.95
N SER A 238 -3.89 -14.70 15.01
CA SER A 238 -5.29 -14.36 15.35
C SER A 238 -5.43 -12.87 15.63
N THR A 239 -4.52 -12.29 16.42
CA THR A 239 -4.48 -10.84 16.67
C THR A 239 -4.29 -10.05 15.36
N ILE A 240 -3.37 -10.48 14.49
CA ILE A 240 -3.10 -9.77 13.22
C ILE A 240 -4.32 -9.85 12.28
N ILE A 241 -4.97 -11.01 12.19
CA ILE A 241 -6.19 -11.22 11.40
C ILE A 241 -7.30 -10.29 11.91
N ASP A 242 -7.53 -10.21 13.21
CA ASP A 242 -8.54 -9.31 13.81
C ASP A 242 -8.23 -7.84 13.52
N MET A 243 -6.94 -7.44 13.59
CA MET A 243 -6.51 -6.08 13.27
C MET A 243 -6.75 -5.74 11.79
N PHE A 244 -6.49 -6.66 10.86
CA PHE A 244 -6.78 -6.47 9.44
C PHE A 244 -8.28 -6.45 9.16
N ALA A 245 -9.06 -7.33 9.80
CA ALA A 245 -10.52 -7.34 9.69
C ALA A 245 -11.14 -6.01 10.15
N ALA A 246 -10.64 -5.42 11.25
CA ALA A 246 -11.05 -4.10 11.72
C ALA A 246 -10.78 -2.97 10.70
N LYS A 247 -9.83 -3.19 9.78
CA LYS A 247 -9.46 -2.31 8.66
C LYS A 247 -10.22 -2.63 7.36
N THR A 248 -11.19 -3.56 7.40
CA THR A 248 -11.90 -4.08 6.22
C THR A 248 -11.06 -4.96 5.29
N LEU A 249 -9.90 -5.45 5.74
CA LEU A 249 -9.04 -6.37 5.00
C LEU A 249 -9.29 -7.81 5.48
N SER A 250 -9.48 -8.75 4.56
CA SER A 250 -9.68 -10.16 4.93
C SER A 250 -8.36 -10.86 5.27
N ALA A 251 -8.43 -12.09 5.77
CA ALA A 251 -7.24 -12.93 5.95
C ALA A 251 -6.52 -13.21 4.62
N THR A 252 -7.26 -13.21 3.50
CA THR A 252 -6.69 -13.32 2.14
C THR A 252 -5.90 -12.06 1.79
N ASP A 253 -6.48 -10.88 2.05
CA ASP A 253 -5.80 -9.61 1.83
C ASP A 253 -4.53 -9.49 2.70
N LEU A 254 -4.57 -9.98 3.95
CA LEU A 254 -3.41 -10.05 4.84
C LEU A 254 -2.26 -10.89 4.25
N VAL A 255 -2.55 -12.13 3.81
CA VAL A 255 -1.51 -13.02 3.27
C VAL A 255 -0.93 -12.45 1.97
N ALA A 256 -1.77 -11.86 1.11
CA ALA A 256 -1.30 -11.19 -0.10
C ALA A 256 -0.35 -10.02 0.24
N LEU A 257 -0.77 -9.10 1.13
CA LEU A 257 0.01 -7.93 1.54
C LEU A 257 1.32 -8.29 2.24
N LEU A 258 1.35 -9.35 3.06
CA LEU A 258 2.58 -9.84 3.70
C LEU A 258 3.65 -10.24 2.69
N GLY A 259 3.27 -10.59 1.45
CA GLY A 259 4.21 -10.87 0.38
C GLY A 259 5.17 -9.73 0.09
N ALA A 260 4.84 -8.47 0.43
CA ALA A 260 5.77 -7.35 0.34
C ALA A 260 7.09 -7.57 1.11
N HIS A 261 7.11 -8.50 2.08
CA HIS A 261 8.33 -8.91 2.76
C HIS A 261 9.34 -9.61 1.83
N THR A 262 8.97 -10.00 0.61
CA THR A 262 9.95 -10.44 -0.40
C THR A 262 10.91 -9.33 -0.80
N VAL A 263 10.60 -8.05 -0.55
CA VAL A 263 11.51 -6.92 -0.74
C VAL A 263 11.67 -6.15 0.57
N SER A 264 12.13 -6.82 1.62
CA SER A 264 12.33 -6.18 2.94
C SER A 264 13.65 -6.59 3.61
N GLN A 265 14.04 -5.75 4.58
CA GLN A 265 15.16 -5.98 5.49
C GLN A 265 14.78 -5.45 6.87
N GLN A 266 15.25 -6.11 7.93
CA GLN A 266 14.97 -5.71 9.30
C GLN A 266 16.18 -5.05 9.94
N PHE A 267 15.99 -3.97 10.70
CA PHE A 267 17.07 -3.27 11.40
C PHE A 267 16.81 -3.06 12.90
N PHE A 268 15.54 -3.06 13.30
CA PHE A 268 15.11 -2.58 14.62
C PHE A 268 14.40 -3.65 15.46
N VAL A 269 14.00 -4.78 14.86
CA VAL A 269 13.29 -5.85 15.59
C VAL A 269 14.28 -6.66 16.40
N ASP A 270 15.34 -7.15 15.75
CA ASP A 270 16.49 -7.73 16.41
C ASP A 270 17.77 -7.09 15.88
N LYS A 271 18.36 -6.20 16.70
CA LYS A 271 19.55 -5.44 16.34
C LYS A 271 20.78 -6.33 16.11
N MET A 272 20.79 -7.56 16.62
CA MET A 272 21.87 -8.53 16.35
C MET A 272 21.89 -8.95 14.87
N TYR A 273 20.73 -8.95 14.22
CA TYR A 273 20.56 -9.38 12.83
C TYR A 273 20.25 -8.22 11.88
N ALA A 274 20.57 -6.98 12.28
CA ALA A 274 20.23 -5.79 11.49
C ALA A 274 20.80 -5.87 10.06
N GLY A 275 19.96 -5.54 9.08
CA GLY A 275 20.23 -5.66 7.65
C GLY A 275 19.86 -7.02 7.04
N GLN A 276 19.49 -8.02 7.84
CA GLN A 276 19.06 -9.30 7.28
C GLN A 276 17.69 -9.20 6.59
N PRO A 277 17.55 -9.73 5.36
CA PRO A 277 16.29 -9.77 4.63
C PRO A 277 15.36 -10.87 5.11
N GLN A 278 14.12 -10.82 4.63
CA GLN A 278 13.08 -11.83 4.88
C GLN A 278 13.12 -12.98 3.85
N ASP A 279 13.85 -12.83 2.74
CA ASP A 279 14.19 -13.91 1.81
C ASP A 279 15.55 -13.70 1.10
N THR A 280 15.99 -14.69 0.32
CA THR A 280 17.26 -14.61 -0.42
C THR A 280 17.24 -13.69 -1.64
N THR A 281 16.07 -13.20 -2.07
CA THR A 281 15.86 -12.41 -3.29
C THR A 281 15.35 -10.99 -3.04
N HIS A 282 15.56 -10.42 -1.85
CA HIS A 282 15.13 -9.09 -1.35
C HIS A 282 15.27 -7.79 -2.21
N GLY A 283 15.73 -7.89 -3.45
CA GLY A 283 15.62 -6.83 -4.47
C GLY A 283 14.63 -7.15 -5.60
N VAL A 284 13.97 -8.30 -5.58
CA VAL A 284 13.03 -8.81 -6.60
C VAL A 284 11.70 -9.10 -5.90
N PHE A 285 10.61 -8.67 -6.51
CA PHE A 285 9.25 -8.84 -6.01
C PHE A 285 8.70 -10.20 -6.46
N ASP A 286 9.10 -11.26 -5.77
CA ASP A 286 8.76 -12.65 -6.10
C ASP A 286 8.06 -13.40 -4.94
N THR A 287 7.82 -14.71 -5.10
CA THR A 287 7.11 -15.51 -4.10
C THR A 287 8.03 -16.27 -3.14
N ARG A 288 9.35 -16.04 -3.19
CA ARG A 288 10.35 -16.79 -2.42
C ARG A 288 10.22 -16.58 -0.92
N TYR A 289 9.77 -15.42 -0.50
CA TYR A 289 9.38 -15.15 0.88
C TYR A 289 8.44 -16.22 1.47
N TYR A 290 7.45 -16.69 0.70
CA TYR A 290 6.49 -17.67 1.20
C TYR A 290 7.15 -19.02 1.46
N THR A 291 8.01 -19.49 0.54
CA THR A 291 8.71 -20.78 0.67
C THR A 291 9.73 -20.76 1.80
N GLU A 292 10.58 -19.73 1.85
CA GLU A 292 11.67 -19.63 2.83
C GLU A 292 11.16 -19.38 4.26
N THR A 293 10.06 -18.63 4.40
CA THR A 293 9.44 -18.43 5.71
C THR A 293 8.81 -19.72 6.22
N GLY A 294 8.09 -20.45 5.35
CA GLY A 294 7.40 -21.70 5.67
C GLY A 294 8.32 -22.92 5.82
N ALA A 295 9.59 -22.83 5.43
CA ALA A 295 10.56 -23.91 5.55
C ALA A 295 10.87 -24.28 7.00
N GLU A 296 11.23 -25.56 7.25
CA GLU A 296 11.67 -26.03 8.57
C GLU A 296 12.83 -25.19 9.11
N LYS A 297 13.77 -24.83 8.22
CA LYS A 297 14.92 -23.99 8.53
C LYS A 297 15.08 -22.91 7.46
N ALA A 298 15.20 -21.66 7.91
CA ALA A 298 15.51 -20.54 7.02
C ALA A 298 16.92 -20.68 6.42
N PRO A 299 17.16 -20.21 5.18
CA PRO A 299 18.49 -20.09 4.63
C PRO A 299 19.41 -19.21 5.48
N ALA A 300 20.72 -19.37 5.32
CA ALA A 300 21.69 -18.57 6.07
C ALA A 300 21.55 -17.08 5.74
N GLY A 301 21.48 -16.23 6.77
CA GLY A 301 21.36 -14.78 6.62
C GLY A 301 19.92 -14.28 6.45
N ILE A 302 18.92 -15.17 6.49
CA ILE A 302 17.49 -14.81 6.42
C ILE A 302 16.89 -14.71 7.81
N TYR A 303 16.21 -13.59 8.07
CA TYR A 303 15.52 -13.33 9.32
C TYR A 303 14.01 -13.49 9.14
N ARG A 304 13.38 -14.33 9.97
CA ARG A 304 11.93 -14.55 9.98
C ARG A 304 11.29 -13.84 11.17
N PHE A 305 10.31 -12.98 10.94
CA PHE A 305 9.52 -12.41 12.02
C PHE A 305 8.64 -13.48 12.67
N GLN A 306 8.42 -13.37 13.98
CA GLN A 306 7.53 -14.27 14.71
C GLN A 306 6.08 -14.17 14.18
N SER A 307 5.65 -12.96 13.82
CA SER A 307 4.36 -12.71 13.16
C SER A 307 4.20 -13.52 11.89
N ASP A 308 5.21 -13.51 11.02
CA ASP A 308 5.17 -14.15 9.71
C ASP A 308 5.09 -15.67 9.85
N LEU A 309 5.88 -16.24 10.77
CA LEU A 309 5.80 -17.65 11.15
C LEU A 309 4.42 -18.03 11.70
N SER A 310 3.83 -17.15 12.51
CA SER A 310 2.51 -17.37 13.07
C SER A 310 1.44 -17.36 11.98
N VAL A 311 1.49 -16.41 11.04
CA VAL A 311 0.52 -16.32 9.93
C VAL A 311 0.71 -17.46 8.93
N ALA A 312 1.95 -17.88 8.65
CA ALA A 312 2.24 -19.00 7.75
C ALA A 312 1.64 -20.34 8.22
N THR A 313 1.45 -20.50 9.54
CA THR A 313 1.03 -21.76 10.15
C THR A 313 -0.42 -21.76 10.64
N HIS A 314 -1.07 -20.59 10.73
CA HIS A 314 -2.43 -20.47 11.25
C HIS A 314 -3.48 -21.07 10.28
N PRO A 315 -4.50 -21.83 10.76
CA PRO A 315 -5.44 -22.53 9.88
C PRO A 315 -6.19 -21.66 8.87
N ALA A 316 -6.50 -20.41 9.23
CA ALA A 316 -7.21 -19.48 8.36
C ALA A 316 -6.36 -18.91 7.20
N THR A 317 -5.03 -18.99 7.29
CA THR A 317 -4.10 -18.33 6.36
C THR A 317 -3.13 -19.32 5.69
N GLN A 318 -2.84 -20.44 6.34
CA GLN A 318 -1.93 -21.47 5.84
C GLN A 318 -2.29 -22.00 4.44
N PRO A 319 -3.57 -22.26 4.08
CA PRO A 319 -3.89 -22.76 2.74
C PRO A 319 -3.41 -21.82 1.62
N LEU A 320 -3.68 -20.52 1.79
CA LEU A 320 -3.26 -19.49 0.84
C LEU A 320 -1.74 -19.26 0.87
N TRP A 321 -1.12 -19.32 2.05
CA TRP A 321 0.35 -19.28 2.16
C TRP A 321 1.02 -20.39 1.35
N LYS A 322 0.49 -21.62 1.45
CA LYS A 322 0.97 -22.77 0.68
C LYS A 322 0.72 -22.61 -0.82
N GLN A 323 -0.40 -21.99 -1.21
CA GLN A 323 -0.67 -21.66 -2.62
C GLN A 323 0.43 -20.74 -3.17
N TYR A 324 0.77 -19.66 -2.47
CA TYR A 324 1.82 -18.73 -2.93
C TYR A 324 3.24 -19.28 -2.82
N SER A 325 3.47 -20.31 -2.01
CA SER A 325 4.74 -21.04 -1.98
C SER A 325 4.99 -21.85 -3.27
N GLY A 326 3.95 -22.13 -4.07
CA GLY A 326 4.07 -22.96 -5.26
C GLY A 326 4.31 -24.44 -4.93
N ALA A 327 4.06 -25.34 -5.88
CA ALA A 327 4.22 -26.79 -5.71
C ALA A 327 5.70 -27.24 -5.78
N GLY A 328 6.61 -26.53 -5.09
CA GLY A 328 8.04 -26.83 -5.09
C GLY A 328 8.81 -26.32 -6.32
N VAL A 329 8.20 -25.41 -7.10
CA VAL A 329 8.90 -24.62 -8.14
C VAL A 329 8.98 -23.20 -7.61
N ASP A 330 10.14 -22.84 -7.06
CA ASP A 330 10.40 -21.46 -6.63
C ASP A 330 10.18 -20.51 -7.81
N GLY A 331 9.26 -19.56 -7.66
CA GLY A 331 9.02 -18.51 -8.64
C GLY A 331 8.50 -19.02 -9.98
N ASP A 332 7.54 -19.93 -10.02
CA ASP A 332 6.82 -20.16 -11.28
C ASP A 332 5.94 -18.95 -11.64
N ALA A 333 5.81 -18.68 -12.94
CA ALA A 333 5.14 -17.47 -13.42
C ALA A 333 3.63 -17.45 -13.12
N ASP A 334 2.97 -18.60 -12.96
CA ASP A 334 1.54 -18.66 -12.67
C ASP A 334 1.26 -18.34 -11.20
N THR A 335 2.02 -18.93 -10.28
CA THR A 335 1.93 -18.64 -8.84
C THR A 335 2.31 -17.18 -8.56
N HIS A 336 3.38 -16.69 -9.21
CA HIS A 336 3.77 -15.29 -9.12
C HIS A 336 2.64 -14.35 -9.56
N ARG A 337 2.06 -14.59 -10.75
CA ARG A 337 0.93 -13.79 -11.25
C ARG A 337 -0.27 -13.80 -10.29
N GLN A 338 -0.67 -14.98 -9.81
CA GLN A 338 -1.78 -15.11 -8.86
C GLN A 338 -1.54 -14.29 -7.59
N TRP A 339 -0.32 -14.32 -7.07
CA TRP A 339 0.05 -13.52 -5.91
C TRP A 339 0.08 -12.03 -6.24
N THR A 340 0.70 -11.61 -7.34
CA THR A 340 0.80 -10.18 -7.69
C THR A 340 -0.56 -9.56 -7.99
N ASP A 341 -1.49 -10.30 -8.58
CA ASP A 341 -2.87 -9.86 -8.81
C ASP A 341 -3.59 -9.64 -7.46
N ALA A 342 -3.46 -10.59 -6.54
CA ALA A 342 -4.02 -10.46 -5.19
C ALA A 342 -3.36 -9.34 -4.37
N TYR A 343 -2.04 -9.17 -4.49
CA TYR A 343 -1.30 -8.07 -3.87
C TYR A 343 -1.80 -6.72 -4.40
N ALA A 344 -1.94 -6.57 -5.72
CA ALA A 344 -2.46 -5.34 -6.32
C ALA A 344 -3.86 -5.01 -5.80
N GLN A 345 -4.73 -6.02 -5.70
CA GLN A 345 -6.10 -5.88 -5.21
C GLN A 345 -6.15 -5.46 -3.73
N ALA A 346 -5.34 -6.11 -2.89
CA ALA A 346 -5.28 -5.83 -1.46
C ALA A 346 -4.61 -4.47 -1.17
N TYR A 347 -3.54 -4.13 -1.90
CA TYR A 347 -2.84 -2.86 -1.77
C TYR A 347 -3.69 -1.69 -2.27
N PHE A 348 -4.44 -1.88 -3.37
CA PHE A 348 -5.40 -0.88 -3.83
C PHE A 348 -6.39 -0.51 -2.73
N ARG A 349 -7.00 -1.51 -2.06
CA ARG A 349 -7.86 -1.27 -0.87
C ARG A 349 -7.10 -0.59 0.26
N LEU A 350 -5.92 -1.09 0.60
CA LEU A 350 -5.07 -0.52 1.67
C LEU A 350 -4.84 0.98 1.43
N SER A 351 -4.49 1.37 0.21
CA SER A 351 -4.20 2.76 -0.15
C SER A 351 -5.40 3.72 -0.03
N LEU A 352 -6.60 3.19 0.19
CA LEU A 352 -7.86 3.95 0.31
C LEU A 352 -8.45 3.92 1.72
N LEU A 353 -7.81 3.26 2.69
CA LEU A 353 -8.29 3.24 4.07
C LEU A 353 -8.38 4.67 4.61
N GLY A 354 -9.50 4.99 5.26
CA GLY A 354 -9.76 6.31 5.84
C GLY A 354 -10.03 7.46 4.86
N VAL A 355 -9.79 7.27 3.56
CA VAL A 355 -10.09 8.27 2.52
C VAL A 355 -11.60 8.43 2.38
N HIS A 356 -12.11 9.65 2.61
CA HIS A 356 -13.55 9.91 2.70
C HIS A 356 -14.16 10.51 1.43
N ASN A 357 -13.35 10.91 0.45
CA ASN A 357 -13.74 11.66 -0.75
C ASN A 357 -13.51 10.86 -2.05
N LEU A 358 -13.73 9.55 -2.05
CA LEU A 358 -13.40 8.64 -3.15
C LEU A 358 -14.07 9.02 -4.48
N ASN A 359 -15.30 9.54 -4.45
CA ASN A 359 -15.96 10.04 -5.67
C ASN A 359 -15.21 11.22 -6.31
N GLY A 360 -14.40 11.97 -5.55
CA GLY A 360 -13.65 13.14 -6.02
C GLY A 360 -12.23 12.84 -6.48
N MET A 361 -11.78 11.58 -6.40
CA MET A 361 -10.42 11.21 -6.80
C MET A 361 -10.27 11.15 -8.33
N THR A 362 -9.02 11.22 -8.79
CA THR A 362 -8.66 11.13 -10.22
C THR A 362 -7.80 9.90 -10.46
N ASP A 363 -8.13 9.09 -11.48
CA ASP A 363 -7.29 7.97 -11.91
C ASP A 363 -6.05 8.49 -12.64
N CYS A 364 -4.87 8.28 -12.04
CA CYS A 364 -3.58 8.61 -12.64
C CYS A 364 -2.74 7.37 -12.91
N SER A 365 -3.35 6.20 -13.06
CA SER A 365 -2.64 4.92 -13.29
C SER A 365 -1.73 4.96 -14.51
N GLY A 366 -2.05 5.78 -15.51
CA GLY A 366 -1.22 5.93 -16.72
C GLY A 366 0.17 6.52 -16.48
N VAL A 367 0.43 7.19 -15.35
CA VAL A 367 1.76 7.75 -15.03
C VAL A 367 2.71 6.73 -14.41
N VAL A 368 2.18 5.64 -13.86
CA VAL A 368 2.97 4.56 -13.25
C VAL A 368 3.74 3.83 -14.35
N PRO A 369 5.05 3.53 -14.19
CA PRO A 369 5.85 2.91 -15.25
C PRO A 369 5.36 1.48 -15.58
N GLN A 370 5.88 0.94 -16.68
CA GLN A 370 5.66 -0.47 -17.05
C GLN A 370 6.37 -1.42 -16.09
N THR A 371 5.88 -2.65 -15.98
CA THR A 371 6.49 -3.70 -15.16
C THR A 371 7.86 -4.11 -15.70
N ILE A 372 8.75 -4.52 -14.81
CA ILE A 372 10.02 -5.17 -15.16
C ILE A 372 9.81 -6.67 -14.99
N ASP A 373 9.78 -7.41 -16.10
CA ASP A 373 9.56 -8.86 -16.08
C ASP A 373 10.79 -9.62 -15.59
N ILE A 374 10.55 -10.75 -14.91
CA ILE A 374 11.55 -11.65 -14.35
C ILE A 374 11.49 -13.06 -14.95
N PHE A 375 10.52 -13.34 -15.84
CA PHE A 375 10.34 -14.66 -16.44
C PHE A 375 10.78 -14.79 -17.90
N GLY A 376 10.99 -13.67 -18.61
CA GLY A 376 11.67 -13.64 -19.91
C GLY A 376 10.74 -13.67 -21.11
#